data_AF-A0A1I4QBS6-F1
#
_entry.id   AF-A0A1I4QBS6-F1
#
_cell.length_a   1.000
_cell.length_b   1.000
_cell.length_c   1.000
_cell.angle_alpha   90.00
_cell.angle_beta   90.00
_cell.angle_gamma   90.00
#
_symmetry.space_group_name_H-M   'P 1'
#
loop_
_entity.id
_entity.type
_entity.pdbx_description
1 polymer ?
#
loop_
_entity_poly.entity_id
_entity_poly.type
_entity_poly.pdbx_seq_one_letter_code
_entity_poly.pdbx_strand_id
1 'polypeptide(L)'
;MLGEHWTAQDAMVLASMGIDWTDPMLVGHSARSSEFEPERVLQAVADGEVHVYGLDEGWPIEQLWIGTSPVTVDEQEYINDLLACGHLVFIGTRVALTAFGRETLARWSTNQSRGER
;
A
#
# COMPACT_ATOMS: atom_id res chain seq x y z
N MET A 1 17.11 -22.05 -2.27
CA MET A 1 16.74 -21.53 -3.60
C MET A 1 16.01 -20.23 -3.33
N LEU A 2 16.66 -19.10 -3.59
CA LEU A 2 16.08 -17.76 -3.43
C LEU A 2 15.46 -17.35 -4.77
N GLY A 3 14.23 -16.85 -4.76
CA GLY A 3 13.87 -15.71 -5.62
C GLY A 3 13.24 -15.96 -6.99
N GLU A 4 12.47 -17.02 -7.22
CA GLU A 4 11.80 -17.25 -8.53
C GLU A 4 10.48 -16.46 -8.74
N HIS A 5 10.06 -15.58 -7.82
CA HIS A 5 8.71 -14.96 -7.85
C HIS A 5 8.69 -13.45 -8.12
N TRP A 6 9.81 -12.83 -8.48
CA TRP A 6 9.86 -11.40 -8.77
C TRP A 6 9.85 -11.17 -10.27
N THR A 7 8.84 -10.44 -10.77
CA THR A 7 8.83 -10.05 -12.19
C THR A 7 9.88 -8.97 -12.45
N ALA A 8 10.33 -8.84 -13.70
CA ALA A 8 11.20 -7.73 -14.10
C ALA A 8 10.58 -6.35 -13.81
N GLN A 9 9.25 -6.26 -13.81
CA GLN A 9 8.51 -5.07 -13.47
C GLN A 9 8.61 -4.75 -11.97
N ASP A 10 8.48 -5.75 -11.10
CA ASP A 10 8.67 -5.57 -9.65
C ASP A 10 10.09 -5.07 -9.33
N ALA A 11 11.11 -5.67 -9.95
CA ALA A 11 12.50 -5.25 -9.78
C ALA A 11 12.73 -3.79 -10.22
N MET A 12 12.10 -3.35 -11.32
CA MET A 12 12.20 -1.96 -11.79
C MET A 12 11.56 -0.97 -10.82
N VAL A 13 10.40 -1.30 -10.25
CA VAL A 13 9.70 -0.38 -9.34
C VAL A 13 10.42 -0.32 -7.98
N LEU A 14 10.90 -1.45 -7.44
CA LEU A 14 11.72 -1.47 -6.21
C LEU A 14 13.03 -0.68 -6.38
N ALA A 15 13.71 -0.87 -7.52
CA ALA A 15 14.92 -0.11 -7.84
C ALA A 15 14.63 1.40 -7.93
N SER A 16 13.46 1.80 -8.46
CA SER A 16 13.06 3.22 -8.51
C SER A 16 12.84 3.84 -7.12
N MET A 17 12.57 3.01 -6.12
CA MET A 17 12.38 3.41 -4.73
C MET A 17 13.66 3.29 -3.90
N GLY A 18 14.77 2.87 -4.51
CA GLY A 18 16.04 2.65 -3.82
C GLY A 18 16.06 1.41 -2.94
N ILE A 19 15.12 0.48 -3.13
CA ILE A 19 15.06 -0.78 -2.40
C ILE A 19 15.94 -1.81 -3.13
N ASP A 20 16.86 -2.44 -2.40
CA ASP A 20 17.63 -3.57 -2.90
C ASP A 20 16.76 -4.83 -2.88
N TRP A 21 16.14 -5.14 -4.02
CA TRP A 21 15.26 -6.29 -4.22
C TRP A 21 15.96 -7.65 -4.03
N THR A 22 17.29 -7.67 -3.92
CA THR A 22 18.06 -8.87 -3.57
C THR A 22 18.20 -9.10 -2.07
N ASP A 23 17.73 -8.16 -1.24
CA ASP A 23 17.75 -8.29 0.21
C ASP A 23 16.76 -9.39 0.66
N PRO A 24 17.25 -10.49 1.26
CA PRO A 24 16.40 -11.58 1.74
C PRO A 24 15.45 -11.15 2.87
N MET A 25 15.64 -9.97 3.48
CA MET A 25 14.70 -9.40 4.46
C MET A 25 13.40 -8.90 3.85
N LEU A 26 13.34 -8.71 2.52
CA LEU A 26 12.10 -8.33 1.82
C LEU A 26 11.09 -9.48 1.74
N VAL A 27 11.57 -10.72 1.73
CA VAL A 27 10.74 -11.92 1.63
C VAL A 27 10.28 -12.32 3.02
N GLY A 28 9.12 -11.82 3.45
CA GLY A 28 8.42 -12.30 4.64
C GLY A 28 8.38 -11.36 5.85
N HIS A 29 8.74 -10.08 5.69
CA HIS A 29 8.48 -9.09 6.71
C HIS A 29 7.19 -8.32 6.39
N SER A 30 6.10 -8.68 7.06
CA SER A 30 5.13 -7.65 7.47
C SER A 30 5.90 -6.65 8.33
N ALA A 31 5.84 -5.35 8.04
CA ALA A 31 6.42 -4.37 8.95
C ALA A 31 5.84 -4.60 10.36
N ARG A 32 6.69 -4.61 11.39
CA ARG A 32 6.21 -4.67 12.78
C ARG A 32 5.24 -3.52 12.98
N SER A 33 4.02 -3.79 13.47
CA SER A 33 2.99 -2.79 13.77
C SER A 33 3.57 -1.69 14.67
N SER A 34 4.05 -0.61 14.06
CA SER A 34 3.93 0.73 14.63
C SER A 34 2.44 1.06 14.60
N GLU A 35 1.97 1.81 15.60
CA GLU A 35 0.56 2.12 15.84
C GLU A 35 -0.21 2.31 14.52
N PHE A 36 -1.15 1.40 14.24
CA PHE A 36 -1.91 1.43 13.00
C PHE A 36 -2.75 2.71 12.96
N GLU A 37 -2.46 3.57 11.98
CA GLU A 37 -3.16 4.83 11.75
C GLU A 37 -3.87 4.75 10.39
N PRO A 38 -5.21 4.50 10.36
CA PRO A 38 -5.98 4.42 9.11
C PRO A 38 -5.82 5.65 8.21
N GLU A 39 -5.61 6.81 8.84
CA GLU A 39 -5.43 8.11 8.18
C GLU A 39 -4.14 8.14 7.36
N ARG A 40 -3.05 7.58 7.90
CA ARG A 40 -1.76 7.46 7.22
C ARG A 40 -1.90 6.65 5.93
N VAL A 41 -2.70 5.57 5.95
CA VAL A 41 -2.94 4.75 4.77
C VAL A 41 -3.67 5.53 3.68
N LEU A 42 -4.78 6.20 4.02
CA LEU A 42 -5.53 6.99 3.04
C LEU A 42 -4.70 8.15 2.47
N GLN A 43 -3.89 8.80 3.31
CA GLN A 43 -3.00 9.87 2.88
C GLN A 43 -1.88 9.35 1.96
N ALA A 44 -1.24 8.23 2.32
CA ALA A 44 -0.23 7.58 1.46
C ALA A 44 -0.81 7.19 0.09
N VAL A 45 -2.05 6.73 0.03
CA VAL A 45 -2.72 6.48 -1.27
C VAL A 45 -2.93 7.79 -2.02
N ALA A 46 -3.38 8.85 -1.34
CA ALA A 46 -3.59 10.17 -1.97
C ALA A 46 -2.30 10.73 -2.57
N ASP A 47 -1.17 10.52 -1.90
CA ASP A 47 0.16 10.95 -2.31
C ASP A 47 0.77 10.00 -3.37
N GLY A 48 0.11 8.88 -3.65
CA GLY A 48 0.54 7.90 -4.65
C GLY A 48 1.72 7.05 -4.20
N GLU A 49 1.94 6.93 -2.89
CA GLU A 49 3.04 6.18 -2.26
C GLU A 49 2.72 4.70 -2.06
N VAL A 50 1.48 4.28 -2.37
CA VAL A 50 1.06 2.88 -2.23
C VAL A 50 1.27 2.10 -3.51
N HIS A 51 2.14 1.11 -3.41
CA HIS A 51 2.57 0.27 -4.51
C HIS A 51 2.21 -1.19 -4.28
N VAL A 52 1.88 -1.85 -5.38
CA VAL A 52 1.53 -3.27 -5.43
C VAL A 52 2.69 -4.03 -6.06
N TYR A 53 3.09 -5.12 -5.41
CA TYR A 53 4.21 -5.96 -5.82
C TYR A 53 3.85 -7.44 -5.71
N GLY A 54 4.58 -8.26 -6.47
CA GLY A 54 4.43 -9.72 -6.41
C GLY A 54 3.18 -10.20 -7.13
N LEU A 55 2.83 -9.57 -8.25
CA LEU A 55 1.81 -10.07 -9.17
C LEU A 55 2.40 -11.27 -9.94
N ASP A 56 2.50 -12.43 -9.29
CA ASP A 56 2.79 -13.69 -9.98
C ASP A 56 1.48 -14.25 -10.56
N GLU A 57 1.55 -14.92 -11.71
CA GLU A 57 0.39 -15.31 -12.56
C GLU A 57 -0.56 -16.37 -11.93
N GLY A 58 -0.52 -16.58 -10.61
CA GLY A 58 -1.33 -17.60 -9.93
C GLY A 58 -1.72 -17.32 -8.47
N TRP A 59 -1.31 -16.20 -7.88
CA TRP A 59 -1.59 -15.91 -6.46
C TRP A 59 -2.25 -14.53 -6.27
N PRO A 60 -3.17 -14.37 -5.30
CA PRO A 60 -3.81 -13.09 -5.05
C PRO A 60 -2.79 -12.11 -4.47
N ILE A 61 -2.51 -11.01 -5.19
CA ILE A 61 -1.80 -9.78 -4.77
C ILE A 61 -1.09 -9.91 -3.41
N GLU A 62 0.18 -10.34 -3.39
CA GLU A 62 0.77 -10.77 -2.11
C GLU A 62 1.48 -9.68 -1.32
N GLN A 63 1.88 -8.53 -1.89
CA GLN A 63 2.61 -7.51 -1.11
C GLN A 63 2.29 -6.06 -1.51
N LEU A 64 1.73 -5.30 -0.57
CA LEU A 64 1.60 -3.85 -0.66
C LEU A 64 2.76 -3.16 0.08
N TRP A 65 3.14 -2.00 -0.41
CA TRP A 65 4.19 -1.16 0.16
C TRP A 65 3.71 0.28 0.26
N ILE A 66 4.04 0.96 1.36
CA ILE A 66 3.85 2.39 1.55
C ILE A 66 5.24 3.03 1.60
N GLY A 67 5.59 3.80 0.56
CA GLY A 67 6.96 4.28 0.38
C GLY A 67 7.93 3.09 0.44
N THR A 68 9.07 3.23 1.11
CA THR A 68 10.10 2.19 1.14
C THR A 68 9.86 1.08 2.18
N SER A 69 8.63 0.87 2.63
CA SER A 69 8.33 -0.13 3.66
C SER A 69 7.14 -1.01 3.29
N PRO A 70 7.21 -2.32 3.60
CA PRO A 70 6.06 -3.21 3.41
C PRO A 70 4.95 -2.78 4.35
N VAL A 71 3.69 -2.92 3.91
CA VAL A 71 2.55 -2.65 4.78
C VAL A 71 2.52 -3.64 5.95
N THR A 72 1.97 -3.20 7.08
CA THR A 72 1.62 -4.11 8.18
C THR A 72 0.41 -4.97 7.81
N VAL A 73 0.10 -6.00 8.59
CA VAL A 73 -1.11 -6.82 8.40
C VAL A 73 -2.38 -5.96 8.54
N ASP A 74 -2.42 -5.08 9.54
CA ASP A 74 -3.56 -4.19 9.78
C ASP A 74 -3.78 -3.21 8.61
N GLU A 75 -2.69 -2.65 8.07
CA GLU A 75 -2.73 -1.79 6.88
C GLU A 75 -3.20 -2.57 5.64
N GLN A 76 -2.73 -3.81 5.45
CA GLN A 76 -3.16 -4.68 4.37
C GLN A 76 -4.66 -4.97 4.43
N GLU A 77 -5.17 -5.35 5.60
CA GLU A 77 -6.60 -5.59 5.81
C GLU A 77 -7.42 -4.33 5.54
N TYR A 78 -6.98 -3.18 6.04
CA TYR A 78 -7.66 -1.91 5.82
C TYR A 78 -7.68 -1.49 4.34
N ILE A 79 -6.58 -1.67 3.61
CA ILE A 79 -6.53 -1.40 2.16
C ILE A 79 -7.48 -2.34 1.41
N ASN A 80 -7.51 -3.62 1.79
CA ASN A 80 -8.43 -4.61 1.20
C ASN A 80 -9.90 -4.24 1.43
N ASP A 81 -10.26 -3.78 2.62
CA ASP A 81 -11.61 -3.31 2.93
C ASP A 81 -11.98 -2.07 2.10
N LEU A 82 -11.06 -1.10 1.98
CA LEU A 82 -11.28 0.09 1.17
C LEU A 82 -11.41 -0.23 -0.33
N LEU A 83 -10.67 -1.22 -0.84
CA LEU A 83 -10.83 -1.76 -2.19
C LEU A 83 -12.19 -2.42 -2.36
N ALA A 84 -12.59 -3.30 -1.44
CA ALA A 84 -13.87 -4.00 -1.47
C ALA A 84 -15.07 -3.03 -1.42
N CYS A 85 -14.94 -1.94 -0.67
CA CYS A 85 -15.95 -0.88 -0.57
C CYS A 85 -15.87 0.18 -1.69
N GLY A 86 -14.98 0.04 -2.67
CA GLY A 86 -14.89 0.95 -3.82
C GLY A 86 -14.30 2.33 -3.51
N HIS A 87 -13.63 2.50 -2.37
CA HIS A 87 -12.87 3.72 -2.05
C HIS A 87 -11.54 3.77 -2.80
N LEU A 88 -10.97 2.60 -3.08
CA LEU A 88 -9.69 2.43 -3.76
C LEU A 88 -9.86 1.65 -5.07
N VAL A 89 -8.89 1.82 -5.96
CA VAL A 89 -8.79 1.05 -7.20
C VAL A 89 -7.32 0.78 -7.53
N PHE A 90 -7.05 -0.38 -8.11
CA PHE A 90 -5.74 -0.70 -8.68
C PHE A 90 -5.56 -0.03 -10.04
N ILE A 91 -4.42 0.63 -10.23
CA ILE A 91 -3.99 1.22 -11.50
C ILE A 91 -2.58 0.71 -11.80
N GLY A 92 -2.48 -0.41 -12.51
CA GLY A 92 -1.20 -1.09 -12.72
C GLY A 92 -0.61 -1.55 -11.38
N THR A 93 0.59 -1.06 -11.04
CA THR A 93 1.31 -1.38 -9.79
C THR A 93 1.05 -0.36 -8.68
N ARG A 94 -0.01 0.45 -8.79
CA ARG A 94 -0.36 1.48 -7.80
C ARG A 94 -1.78 1.32 -7.30
N VAL A 95 -2.02 1.86 -6.12
CA VAL A 95 -3.37 2.03 -5.57
C VAL A 95 -3.73 3.51 -5.62
N ALA A 96 -4.95 3.83 -6.06
CA ALA A 96 -5.43 5.21 -6.17
C ALA A 96 -6.80 5.37 -5.53
N LEU A 97 -7.09 6.59 -5.05
CA LEU A 97 -8.42 6.95 -4.55
C LEU A 97 -9.42 7.08 -5.70
N THR A 98 -10.59 6.48 -5.53
CA THR A 98 -11.75 6.77 -6.38
C THR A 98 -12.34 8.14 -6.03
N ALA A 99 -13.35 8.60 -6.78
CA ALA A 99 -14.09 9.82 -6.41
C ALA A 99 -14.70 9.70 -5.00
N PHE A 100 -15.23 8.51 -4.68
CA PHE A 100 -15.77 8.19 -3.37
C PHE A 100 -14.69 8.16 -2.28
N GLY A 101 -13.52 7.56 -2.57
CA GLY A 101 -12.36 7.58 -1.69
C GLY A 101 -11.91 9.01 -1.31
N ARG A 102 -11.86 9.91 -2.30
CA ARG A 102 -11.49 11.31 -2.07
C ARG A 102 -12.50 12.06 -1.19
N GLU A 103 -13.79 11.78 -1.33
CA GLU A 103 -14.81 12.36 -0.44
C GLU A 103 -14.66 11.88 1.00
N THR A 104 -14.36 10.60 1.20
CA THR A 104 -14.11 10.04 2.53
C THR A 104 -12.88 10.71 3.19
N LEU A 105 -11.78 10.84 2.46
CA LEU A 105 -10.59 11.56 2.94
C LEU A 105 -10.89 13.02 3.30
N ALA A 106 -11.65 13.74 2.47
CA ALA A 106 -12.01 15.13 2.72
C ALA A 106 -12.87 15.31 3.99
N ARG A 107 -13.80 14.36 4.25
CA ARG A 107 -14.62 14.37 5.48
C ARG A 107 -13.79 14.16 6.73
N TRP A 108 -12.79 13.29 6.65
CA TRP A 108 -11.87 13.04 7.76
C TRP A 108 -11.04 14.28 8.08
N SER A 109 -10.40 14.88 7.08
CA SER A 109 -9.64 16.13 7.24
C SER A 109 -10.49 17.25 7.86
N THR A 110 -11.75 17.37 7.45
CA THR A 110 -12.69 18.37 7.99
C THR A 110 -13.08 18.10 9.45
N ASN A 111 -13.25 16.82 9.84
CA ASN A 111 -13.61 16.46 11.20
C ASN A 111 -12.45 16.66 12.18
N GLN A 112 -11.20 16.47 11.75
CA GLN A 112 -10.02 16.78 12.56
C GLN A 112 -9.95 18.27 12.90
N SER A 113 -10.16 19.15 11.91
CA SER A 113 -10.19 20.61 12.13
C SER A 113 -11.31 21.08 13.08
N ARG A 114 -12.32 20.23 13.34
CA ARG A 114 -13.41 20.50 14.28
C ARG A 114 -13.17 19.91 15.67
N GLY A 115 -12.34 18.89 15.82
CA GLY A 115 -11.99 18.26 17.11
C GLY A 115 -10.99 19.05 17.94
N GLU A 116 -10.30 20.03 17.33
CA GLU A 116 -9.33 20.91 18.00
C GLU A 116 -9.94 22.23 18.53
N ARG A 117 -11.25 22.27 18.82
CA ARG A 117 -11.95 23.44 19.38
C ARG A 117 -12.61 23.17 20.72
#